data_AF-A0A3D2J9P8-F1
#
_entry.id   AF-A0A3D2J9P8-F1
#
_cell.length_a   1.000
_cell.length_b   1.000
_cell.length_c   1.000
_cell.angle_alpha   90.00
_cell.angle_beta   90.00
_cell.angle_gamma   90.00
#
_symmetry.space_group_name_H-M   'P 1'
#
loop_
_entity.id
_entity.type
_entity.pdbx_description
1 polymer ?
#
loop_
_entity_poly.entity_id
_entity_poly.type
_entity_poly.pdbx_seq_one_letter_code
_entity_poly.pdbx_strand_id
1 'polypeptide(L)'
;MDVQHNVAVSVLHPSNEALQLAYQQVCTSYHNVEDFRARLLGIIPGVTAGSFIATIASNPEKSAALTNLVFPFGILGALVVLGLFFYEIENLRRSTMLTLRGQWLEQAMNIVGPFAPYPDNVFNARDAAAIIYSISFAGWVCIALWFPLPGIAIYITLLVLIICAALSFPYMRTLQTRIHQEYSGTRNRALPHEQV
;
A
#
# COMPACT_ATOMS: atom_id res chain seq x y z
N MET A 1 14.63 -29.07 41.61
CA MET A 1 13.63 -27.99 41.41
C MET A 1 14.26 -26.79 40.68
N ASP A 2 15.16 -27.02 39.71
CA ASP A 2 16.01 -25.95 39.13
C ASP A 2 15.67 -25.57 37.68
N VAL A 3 14.71 -26.26 37.05
CA VAL A 3 14.39 -26.04 35.63
C VAL A 3 13.61 -24.73 35.42
N GLN A 4 12.77 -24.32 36.37
CA GLN A 4 11.97 -23.10 36.21
C GLN A 4 12.76 -21.80 36.39
N HIS A 5 13.89 -21.82 37.09
CA HIS A 5 14.69 -20.59 37.28
C HIS A 5 15.52 -20.26 36.03
N ASN A 6 16.00 -21.28 35.31
CA ASN A 6 16.80 -21.09 34.10
C ASN A 6 15.99 -20.59 32.89
N VAL A 7 14.69 -20.93 32.83
CA VAL A 7 13.79 -20.44 31.78
C VAL A 7 13.48 -18.96 31.95
N ALA A 8 13.46 -18.42 33.17
CA ALA A 8 13.19 -17.00 33.40
C ALA A 8 14.38 -16.10 33.01
N VAL A 9 15.62 -16.58 33.15
CA VAL A 9 16.84 -15.81 32.84
C VAL A 9 17.13 -15.78 31.33
N SER A 10 16.76 -16.81 30.56
CA SER A 10 16.88 -16.79 29.09
C SER A 10 15.88 -15.85 28.41
N VAL A 11 14.84 -15.39 29.11
CA VAL A 11 13.94 -14.32 28.62
C VAL A 11 14.61 -12.95 28.73
N LEU A 12 15.61 -12.77 29.60
CA LEU A 12 16.19 -11.46 29.89
C LEU A 12 17.13 -10.96 28.77
N HIS A 13 17.81 -11.87 28.07
CA HIS A 13 18.62 -11.55 26.90
C HIS A 13 18.37 -12.59 25.79
N PRO A 14 17.60 -12.25 24.73
CA PRO A 14 17.45 -13.16 23.59
C PRO A 14 18.82 -13.49 23.02
N SER A 15 19.06 -14.76 22.71
CA SER A 15 20.33 -15.17 22.10
C SER A 15 20.54 -14.44 20.76
N ASN A 16 21.81 -14.20 20.39
CA ASN A 16 22.14 -13.60 19.10
C ASN A 16 21.52 -14.39 17.93
N GLU A 17 21.44 -15.71 18.04
CA GLU A 17 20.78 -16.58 17.05
C GLU A 17 19.28 -16.29 16.93
N ALA A 18 18.57 -16.08 18.05
CA ALA A 18 17.15 -15.76 18.04
C ALA A 18 16.88 -14.37 17.42
N LEU A 19 17.73 -13.38 17.71
CA LEU A 19 17.65 -12.04 17.11
C LEU A 19 17.90 -12.09 15.59
N GLN A 20 18.90 -12.84 15.14
CA GLN A 20 19.18 -13.02 13.71
C GLN A 20 18.04 -13.70 12.98
N LEU A 21 17.44 -14.74 13.57
CA LEU A 21 16.30 -15.44 12.98
C LEU A 21 15.07 -14.52 12.86
N ALA A 22 14.77 -13.76 13.91
CA ALA A 22 13.70 -12.77 13.88
C ALA A 22 13.95 -11.71 12.80
N TYR A 23 15.19 -11.23 12.67
CA TYR A 23 15.58 -10.26 11.66
C TYR A 23 15.43 -10.80 10.23
N GLN A 24 15.88 -12.03 9.98
CA GLN A 24 15.70 -12.67 8.68
C GLN A 24 14.21 -12.84 8.32
N GLN A 25 13.37 -13.18 9.30
CA GLN A 25 11.93 -13.29 9.10
C GLN A 25 11.29 -11.93 8.79
N VAL A 26 11.73 -10.85 9.43
CA VAL A 26 11.28 -9.47 9.14
C VAL A 26 11.70 -9.05 7.74
N CYS A 27 12.95 -9.28 7.35
CA CYS A 27 13.44 -8.98 6.00
C CYS A 27 12.64 -9.73 4.92
N THR A 28 12.43 -11.03 5.12
CA THR A 28 11.65 -11.87 4.21
C THR A 28 10.20 -11.38 4.09
N SER A 29 9.57 -11.09 5.23
CA SER A 29 8.20 -10.58 5.26
C SER A 29 8.08 -9.22 4.58
N TYR A 30 9.07 -8.34 4.78
CA TYR A 30 9.12 -7.02 4.16
C TYR A 30 9.23 -7.13 2.63
N HIS A 31 10.17 -7.94 2.14
CA HIS A 31 10.37 -8.14 0.70
C HIS A 31 9.13 -8.73 0.02
N ASN A 32 8.45 -9.69 0.67
CA ASN A 32 7.21 -10.26 0.16
C ASN A 32 6.10 -9.20 0.01
N VAL A 33 6.01 -8.24 0.94
CA VAL A 33 5.03 -7.14 0.86
C VAL A 33 5.38 -6.17 -0.27
N GLU A 34 6.67 -5.83 -0.43
CA GLU A 34 7.11 -4.95 -1.53
C GLU A 34 6.90 -5.59 -2.91
N ASP A 35 7.23 -6.87 -3.06
CA ASP A 35 7.01 -7.60 -4.31
C ASP A 35 5.53 -7.67 -4.68
N PHE A 36 4.68 -7.93 -3.69
CA PHE A 36 3.23 -7.94 -3.91
C PHE A 36 2.76 -6.56 -4.40
N ARG A 37 3.22 -5.48 -3.74
CA ARG A 37 2.89 -4.10 -4.10
C ARG A 37 3.35 -3.74 -5.51
N ALA A 38 4.58 -4.11 -5.86
CA ALA A 38 5.14 -3.87 -7.19
C ALA A 38 4.33 -4.57 -8.30
N ARG A 39 3.96 -5.83 -8.08
CA ARG A 39 3.11 -6.59 -9.01
C ARG A 39 1.74 -5.97 -9.15
N LEU A 40 1.14 -5.55 -8.04
CA LEU A 40 -0.18 -4.95 -8.04
C LEU A 40 -0.18 -3.59 -8.78
N LEU A 41 0.80 -2.73 -8.50
CA LEU A 41 0.98 -1.46 -9.21
C LEU A 41 1.34 -1.63 -10.68
N GLY A 42 2.01 -2.72 -11.07
CA GLY A 42 2.32 -3.03 -12.47
C GLY A 42 1.10 -3.50 -13.28
N ILE A 43 0.18 -4.26 -12.66
CA ILE A 43 -0.98 -4.83 -13.34
C ILE A 43 -2.08 -3.80 -13.58
N ILE A 44 -2.37 -2.94 -12.59
CA ILE A 44 -3.53 -2.03 -12.65
C ILE A 44 -3.52 -1.11 -13.88
N PRO A 45 -2.42 -0.40 -14.21
CA PRO A 45 -2.38 0.48 -15.38
C PRO A 45 -2.57 -0.31 -16.67
N GLY A 46 -1.98 -1.52 -16.76
CA GLY A 46 -2.11 -2.39 -17.92
C GLY A 46 -3.54 -2.84 -18.16
N VAL A 47 -4.23 -3.32 -17.12
CA VAL A 47 -5.64 -3.73 -17.21
C VAL A 47 -6.52 -2.53 -17.56
N THR A 48 -6.34 -1.40 -16.88
CA THR A 48 -7.16 -0.20 -17.12
C THR A 48 -6.98 0.35 -18.53
N ALA A 49 -5.73 0.51 -19.00
CA ALA A 49 -5.43 0.99 -20.34
C ALA A 49 -5.89 -0.01 -21.41
N GLY A 50 -5.67 -1.31 -21.19
CA GLY A 50 -6.12 -2.37 -22.10
C GLY A 50 -7.64 -2.40 -22.25
N SER A 51 -8.38 -2.28 -21.14
CA SER A 51 -9.84 -2.18 -21.17
C SER A 51 -10.33 -0.93 -21.90
N PHE A 52 -9.67 0.21 -21.74
CA PHE A 52 -10.01 1.44 -22.47
C PHE A 52 -9.79 1.30 -23.98
N ILE A 53 -8.62 0.78 -24.39
CA ILE A 53 -8.29 0.54 -25.80
C ILE A 53 -9.29 -0.44 -26.43
N ALA A 54 -9.57 -1.56 -25.75
CA ALA A 54 -10.55 -2.55 -26.20
C ALA A 54 -11.96 -1.95 -26.35
N THR A 55 -12.34 -1.02 -25.46
CA THR A 55 -13.62 -0.31 -25.54
C THR A 55 -13.70 0.56 -26.80
N ILE A 56 -12.66 1.35 -27.08
CA ILE A 56 -12.63 2.27 -28.23
C ILE A 56 -12.48 1.53 -29.57
N ALA A 57 -11.72 0.43 -29.59
CA ALA A 57 -11.47 -0.35 -30.81
C ALA A 57 -12.63 -1.27 -31.21
N SER A 58 -13.75 -1.25 -30.48
CA SER A 58 -14.89 -2.14 -30.75
C SER A 58 -15.68 -1.73 -32.00
N ASN A 59 -15.94 -2.68 -32.90
CA ASN A 59 -16.69 -2.45 -34.14
C ASN A 59 -18.15 -2.04 -33.87
N PRO A 60 -18.78 -1.20 -34.73
CA PRO A 60 -20.16 -0.74 -34.56
C PRO A 60 -21.21 -1.86 -34.44
N GLU A 61 -21.00 -3.00 -35.10
CA GLU A 61 -21.93 -4.15 -35.01
C GLU A 61 -21.79 -4.93 -33.69
N LYS A 62 -20.58 -5.00 -33.12
CA LYS A 62 -20.34 -5.58 -31.78
C LYS A 62 -20.74 -4.61 -30.67
N SER A 63 -20.80 -3.32 -30.99
CA SER A 63 -21.11 -2.23 -30.06
C SER A 63 -22.49 -2.39 -29.42
N ALA A 64 -23.53 -2.89 -30.09
CA ALA A 64 -24.86 -2.97 -29.47
C ALA A 64 -24.91 -3.86 -28.20
N ALA A 65 -24.26 -5.03 -28.23
CA ALA A 65 -24.18 -5.92 -27.07
C ALA A 65 -23.15 -5.42 -26.03
N LEU A 66 -22.00 -4.89 -26.49
CA LEU A 66 -20.98 -4.33 -25.62
C LEU A 66 -21.47 -3.06 -24.88
N THR A 67 -22.26 -2.21 -25.54
CA THR A 67 -22.74 -0.93 -24.98
C THR A 67 -23.51 -1.16 -23.68
N ASN A 68 -24.32 -2.22 -23.62
CA ASN A 68 -25.08 -2.57 -22.42
C ASN A 68 -24.19 -3.12 -21.29
N LEU A 69 -23.03 -3.68 -21.62
CA LEU A 69 -22.10 -4.28 -20.64
C LEU A 69 -21.01 -3.29 -20.20
N VAL A 70 -20.63 -2.32 -21.03
CA VAL A 70 -19.53 -1.40 -20.73
C VAL A 70 -19.79 -0.58 -19.47
N PHE A 71 -21.04 -0.12 -19.27
CA PHE A 71 -21.40 0.60 -18.05
C PHE A 71 -21.20 -0.22 -16.76
N PRO A 72 -21.81 -1.43 -16.60
CA PRO A 72 -21.59 -2.23 -15.40
C PRO A 72 -20.15 -2.72 -15.25
N PHE A 73 -19.44 -3.02 -16.35
CA PHE A 73 -18.01 -3.37 -16.28
C PHE A 73 -17.14 -2.20 -15.84
N GLY A 74 -17.44 -0.98 -16.30
CA GLY A 74 -16.77 0.23 -15.86
C GLY A 74 -16.93 0.47 -14.36
N ILE A 75 -18.16 0.34 -13.85
CA ILE A 75 -18.44 0.44 -12.41
C ILE A 75 -17.71 -0.65 -11.63
N LEU A 76 -17.77 -1.90 -12.10
CA LEU A 76 -17.10 -3.01 -11.44
C LEU A 76 -15.59 -2.78 -11.35
N GLY A 77 -14.96 -2.33 -12.44
CA GLY A 77 -13.54 -1.99 -12.46
C GLY A 77 -13.20 -0.85 -11.49
N ALA A 78 -14.04 0.19 -11.41
CA ALA A 78 -13.86 1.27 -10.45
C ALA A 78 -13.93 0.77 -9.00
N LEU A 79 -14.90 -0.10 -8.68
CA LEU A 79 -15.02 -0.71 -7.35
C LEU A 79 -13.84 -1.61 -7.00
N VAL A 80 -13.32 -2.38 -7.97
CA VAL A 80 -12.10 -3.19 -7.77
C VAL A 80 -10.90 -2.30 -7.46
N VAL A 81 -10.68 -1.23 -8.22
CA VAL A 81 -9.57 -0.29 -7.96
C VAL A 81 -9.72 0.37 -6.59
N LEU A 82 -10.94 0.74 -6.18
CA LEU A 82 -11.21 1.29 -4.85
C LEU A 82 -10.92 0.27 -3.74
N GLY A 83 -11.32 -0.99 -3.92
CA GLY A 83 -10.99 -2.08 -3.00
C GLY A 83 -9.47 -2.30 -2.88
N LEU A 84 -8.76 -2.27 -4.00
CA LEU A 84 -7.29 -2.37 -4.03
C LEU A 84 -6.61 -1.16 -3.37
N PHE A 85 -7.20 0.03 -3.46
CA PHE A 85 -6.70 1.21 -2.75
C PHE A 85 -6.82 1.05 -1.22
N PHE A 86 -7.94 0.52 -0.72
CA PHE A 86 -8.06 0.21 0.71
C PHE A 86 -7.11 -0.90 1.16
N TYR A 87 -6.87 -1.90 0.31
CA TYR A 87 -5.88 -2.93 0.58
C TYR A 87 -4.46 -2.36 0.67
N GLU A 88 -4.11 -1.41 -0.22
CA GLU A 88 -2.82 -0.70 -0.19
C GLU A 88 -2.62 0.10 1.10
N ILE A 89 -3.67 0.76 1.60
CA ILE A 89 -3.64 1.48 2.89
C ILE A 89 -3.21 0.54 4.03
N GLU A 90 -3.77 -0.67 4.08
CA GLU A 90 -3.42 -1.67 5.08
C GLU A 90 -1.99 -2.21 4.89
N ASN A 91 -1.54 -2.39 3.64
CA ASN A 91 -0.15 -2.78 3.37
C ASN A 91 0.86 -1.71 3.79
N LEU A 92 0.53 -0.42 3.63
CA LEU A 92 1.36 0.68 4.13
C LEU A 92 1.52 0.62 5.65
N ARG A 93 0.45 0.27 6.38
CA ARG A 93 0.52 0.07 7.83
C ARG A 93 1.44 -1.09 8.18
N ARG A 94 1.26 -2.25 7.55
CA ARG A 94 2.06 -3.46 7.82
C ARG A 94 3.54 -3.26 7.48
N SER A 95 3.85 -2.70 6.31
CA SER A 95 5.23 -2.40 5.90
C SER A 95 5.89 -1.43 6.86
N THR A 96 5.21 -0.37 7.29
CA THR A 96 5.75 0.59 8.29
C THR A 96 6.05 -0.11 9.62
N MET A 97 5.17 -0.99 10.10
CA MET A 97 5.43 -1.77 11.32
C MET A 97 6.64 -2.70 11.17
N LEU A 98 6.81 -3.34 10.01
CA LEU A 98 7.96 -4.19 9.72
C LEU A 98 9.25 -3.38 9.67
N THR A 99 9.25 -2.21 9.03
CA THR A 99 10.41 -1.30 9.00
C THR A 99 10.84 -0.90 10.41
N LEU A 100 9.89 -0.51 11.26
CA LEU A 100 10.19 -0.10 12.64
C LEU A 100 10.72 -1.27 13.49
N ARG A 101 10.20 -2.48 13.31
CA ARG A 101 10.73 -3.69 13.95
C ARG A 101 12.12 -4.05 13.43
N GLY A 102 12.35 -3.91 12.13
CA GLY A 102 13.65 -4.11 11.50
C GLY A 102 14.70 -3.15 12.06
N GLN A 103 14.37 -1.86 12.16
CA GLN A 103 15.22 -0.84 12.80
C GLN A 103 15.58 -1.20 14.24
N TRP A 104 14.60 -1.66 15.01
CA TRP A 104 14.84 -2.08 16.39
C TRP A 104 15.80 -3.28 16.47
N LEU A 105 15.63 -4.27 15.60
CA LEU A 105 16.53 -5.44 15.53
C LEU A 105 17.95 -5.05 15.09
N GLU A 106 18.09 -4.15 14.11
CA GLU A 106 19.38 -3.61 13.68
C GLU A 106 20.10 -2.90 14.84
N GLN A 107 19.37 -2.07 15.59
CA GLN A 107 19.88 -1.40 16.79
C GLN A 107 20.30 -2.40 17.89
N ALA A 108 19.46 -3.41 18.15
CA ALA A 108 19.74 -4.42 19.19
C ALA A 108 20.99 -5.27 18.87
N MET A 109 21.25 -5.54 17.60
CA MET A 109 22.44 -6.27 17.15
C MET A 109 23.65 -5.37 16.84
N ASN A 110 23.49 -4.04 16.96
CA ASN A 110 24.50 -3.05 16.60
C ASN A 110 25.03 -3.21 15.15
N ILE A 111 24.09 -3.43 14.20
CA ILE A 111 24.39 -3.54 12.76
C ILE A 111 23.72 -2.40 11.99
N VAL A 112 24.25 -2.11 10.81
CA VAL A 112 23.61 -1.19 9.85
C VAL A 112 22.98 -2.04 8.75
N GLY A 113 21.66 -1.97 8.59
CA GLY A 113 20.92 -2.74 7.59
C GLY A 113 20.00 -1.90 6.71
N PRO A 114 19.15 -2.53 5.88
CA PRO A 114 18.28 -1.88 4.92
C PRO A 114 17.15 -1.07 5.59
N PHE A 115 16.91 -1.25 6.90
CA PHE A 115 15.91 -0.47 7.61
C PHE A 115 16.46 0.82 8.23
N ALA A 116 17.75 1.11 8.07
CA ALA A 116 18.36 2.35 8.54
C ALA A 116 17.56 3.60 8.11
N PRO A 117 17.44 4.63 8.97
CA PRO A 117 16.63 5.80 8.67
C PRO A 117 17.14 6.49 7.39
N TYR A 118 16.29 6.52 6.37
CA TYR A 118 16.57 7.15 5.08
C TYR A 118 16.07 8.61 5.11
N PRO A 119 16.78 9.56 4.47
CA PRO A 119 16.26 10.92 4.33
C PRO A 119 14.91 10.90 3.60
N ASP A 120 13.97 11.71 4.09
CA ASP A 120 12.65 11.85 3.48
C ASP A 120 12.79 12.44 2.06
N ASN A 121 12.52 11.61 1.05
CA ASN A 121 12.44 12.08 -0.34
C ASN A 121 11.13 12.83 -0.58
N VAL A 122 11.20 13.93 -1.34
CA VAL A 122 10.05 14.76 -1.74
C VAL A 122 8.99 13.98 -2.55
N PHE A 123 9.40 12.90 -3.23
CA PHE A 123 8.51 11.97 -3.91
C PHE A 123 8.76 10.56 -3.38
N ASN A 124 7.77 10.01 -2.68
CA ASN A 124 7.86 8.67 -2.13
C ASN A 124 7.04 7.69 -3.00
N ALA A 125 7.37 6.40 -2.95
CA ALA A 125 6.58 5.34 -3.58
C ALA A 125 5.09 5.37 -3.17
N ARG A 126 4.78 5.99 -2.03
CA ARG A 126 3.42 6.21 -1.51
C ARG A 126 2.64 7.23 -2.34
N ASP A 127 3.29 8.34 -2.68
CA ASP A 127 2.72 9.40 -3.52
C ASP A 127 2.43 8.85 -4.93
N ALA A 128 3.36 8.05 -5.46
CA ALA A 128 3.18 7.36 -6.73
C ALA A 128 1.96 6.43 -6.72
N ALA A 129 1.77 5.64 -5.65
CA ALA A 129 0.61 4.77 -5.51
C ALA A 129 -0.70 5.59 -5.52
N ALA A 130 -0.80 6.66 -4.72
CA ALA A 130 -2.00 7.51 -4.69
C ALA A 130 -2.38 8.05 -6.07
N ILE A 131 -1.38 8.46 -6.87
CA ILE A 131 -1.58 8.92 -8.25
C ILE A 131 -2.08 7.77 -9.14
N ILE A 132 -1.41 6.61 -9.11
CA ILE A 132 -1.76 5.46 -9.94
C ILE A 132 -3.21 5.01 -9.67
N TYR A 133 -3.61 4.88 -8.40
CA TYR A 133 -4.98 4.51 -8.05
C TYR A 133 -6.00 5.56 -8.50
N SER A 134 -5.70 6.85 -8.32
CA SER A 134 -6.60 7.93 -8.73
C SER A 134 -6.81 7.96 -10.25
N ILE A 135 -5.73 7.80 -11.03
CA ILE A 135 -5.78 7.72 -12.50
C ILE A 135 -6.58 6.48 -12.92
N SER A 136 -6.29 5.33 -12.32
CA SER A 136 -6.93 4.07 -12.70
C SER A 136 -8.43 4.10 -12.40
N PHE A 137 -8.82 4.62 -11.23
CA PHE A 137 -10.21 4.79 -10.84
C PHE A 137 -10.95 5.73 -11.80
N ALA A 138 -10.36 6.89 -12.12
CA ALA A 138 -10.91 7.83 -13.08
C ALA A 138 -11.05 7.22 -14.49
N GLY A 139 -10.10 6.38 -14.89
CA GLY A 139 -10.15 5.62 -16.14
C GLY A 139 -11.35 4.67 -16.22
N TRP A 140 -11.63 3.93 -15.15
CA TRP A 140 -12.82 3.07 -15.08
C TRP A 140 -14.14 3.85 -15.07
N VAL A 141 -14.17 5.01 -14.42
CA VAL A 141 -15.31 5.94 -14.51
C VAL A 141 -15.49 6.46 -15.94
N CYS A 142 -14.39 6.76 -16.65
CA CYS A 142 -14.43 7.15 -18.05
C CYS A 142 -15.06 6.04 -18.91
N ILE A 143 -14.60 4.80 -18.75
CA ILE A 143 -15.14 3.63 -19.46
C ILE A 143 -16.63 3.49 -19.18
N ALA A 144 -17.06 3.59 -17.92
CA ALA A 144 -18.47 3.50 -17.56
C ALA A 144 -19.32 4.57 -18.28
N LEU A 145 -18.81 5.80 -18.37
CA LEU A 145 -19.55 6.95 -18.90
C LEU A 145 -19.40 7.15 -20.42
N TRP A 146 -18.52 6.40 -21.07
CA TRP A 146 -18.14 6.61 -22.47
C TRP A 146 -19.32 6.58 -23.44
N PHE A 147 -20.18 5.57 -23.34
CA PHE A 147 -21.38 5.44 -24.17
C PHE A 147 -22.58 6.27 -23.72
N PRO A 148 -22.93 6.34 -22.42
CA PRO A 148 -24.09 7.13 -22.00
C PRO A 148 -23.88 8.65 -22.14
N LEU A 149 -22.65 9.15 -22.03
CA LEU A 149 -22.33 10.59 -21.99
C LEU A 149 -21.01 10.94 -22.72
N PRO A 150 -20.84 10.63 -24.02
CA PRO A 150 -19.54 10.70 -24.72
C PRO A 150 -18.88 12.09 -24.71
N GLY A 151 -19.65 13.18 -24.70
CA GLY A 151 -19.10 14.55 -24.66
C GLY A 151 -18.73 15.04 -23.26
N ILE A 152 -19.37 14.52 -22.22
CA ILE A 152 -19.22 15.00 -20.83
C ILE A 152 -18.31 14.06 -20.02
N ALA A 153 -18.17 12.81 -20.44
CA ALA A 153 -17.38 11.77 -19.76
C ALA A 153 -15.96 12.24 -19.44
N ILE A 154 -15.27 12.89 -20.40
CA ILE A 154 -13.89 13.38 -20.19
C ILE A 154 -13.83 14.43 -19.08
N TYR A 155 -14.76 15.39 -19.06
CA TYR A 155 -14.80 16.41 -18.02
C TYR A 155 -15.10 15.81 -16.64
N ILE A 156 -16.03 14.86 -16.57
CA ILE A 156 -16.33 14.12 -15.34
C ILE A 156 -15.11 13.34 -14.87
N THR A 157 -14.42 12.65 -15.77
CA THR A 157 -13.20 11.89 -15.47
C THR A 157 -12.09 12.78 -14.93
N LEU A 158 -11.85 13.95 -15.54
CA LEU A 158 -10.85 14.90 -15.04
C LEU A 158 -11.24 15.44 -13.66
N LEU A 159 -12.52 15.75 -13.44
CA LEU A 159 -13.02 16.18 -12.15
C LEU A 159 -12.83 15.09 -11.08
N VAL A 160 -13.21 13.85 -11.39
CA VAL A 160 -13.03 12.69 -10.51
C VAL A 160 -11.55 12.45 -10.21
N LEU A 161 -10.67 12.54 -11.21
CA LEU A 161 -9.23 12.42 -11.01
C LEU A 161 -8.71 13.46 -10.02
N ILE A 162 -9.08 14.73 -10.20
CA ILE A 162 -8.65 15.82 -9.33
C ILE A 162 -9.16 15.59 -7.90
N ILE A 163 -10.45 15.24 -7.73
CA ILE A 163 -11.04 14.97 -6.42
C ILE A 163 -10.34 13.78 -5.75
N CYS A 164 -10.19 12.65 -6.45
CA CYS A 164 -9.54 11.46 -5.92
C CYS A 164 -8.08 11.72 -5.56
N ALA A 165 -7.33 12.45 -6.38
CA ALA A 165 -5.96 12.84 -6.07
C ALA A 165 -5.90 13.78 -4.86
N ALA A 166 -6.77 14.79 -4.81
CA ALA A 166 -6.85 15.75 -3.71
C ALA A 166 -7.26 15.10 -2.37
N LEU A 167 -8.05 14.02 -2.40
CA LEU A 167 -8.42 13.28 -1.19
C LEU A 167 -7.36 12.23 -0.80
N SER A 168 -6.85 11.47 -1.75
CA SER A 168 -5.92 10.36 -1.49
C SER A 168 -4.57 10.85 -0.97
N PHE A 169 -4.05 11.95 -1.51
CA PHE A 169 -2.73 12.48 -1.16
C PHE A 169 -2.61 12.94 0.30
N PRO A 170 -3.48 13.84 0.83
CA PRO A 170 -3.41 14.24 2.24
C PRO A 170 -3.78 13.09 3.18
N TYR A 171 -4.67 12.18 2.74
CA TYR A 171 -5.04 11.00 3.52
C TYR A 171 -3.83 10.10 3.76
N MET A 172 -3.09 9.75 2.70
CA MET A 172 -1.88 8.92 2.79
C MET A 172 -0.81 9.56 3.68
N ARG A 173 -0.60 10.87 3.55
CA ARG A 173 0.35 11.61 4.40
C ARG A 173 -0.04 11.59 5.89
N THR A 174 -1.32 11.84 6.17
CA THR A 174 -1.84 11.84 7.56
C THR A 174 -1.79 10.46 8.19
N LEU A 175 -2.03 9.41 7.39
CA LEU A 175 -1.99 8.04 7.88
C LEU A 175 -0.58 7.66 8.36
N GLN A 176 0.46 8.05 7.62
CA GLN A 176 1.84 7.79 8.00
C GLN A 176 2.21 8.42 9.34
N THR A 177 1.86 9.70 9.53
CA THR A 177 2.18 10.39 10.78
C THR A 177 1.48 9.73 11.96
N ARG A 178 0.23 9.29 11.79
CA ARG A 178 -0.52 8.55 12.82
C ARG A 178 0.13 7.23 13.15
N ILE A 179 0.53 6.43 12.16
CA ILE A 179 1.18 5.13 12.40
C ILE A 179 2.50 5.33 13.14
N HIS A 180 3.30 6.31 12.75
CA HIS A 180 4.57 6.60 13.42
C HIS A 180 4.35 7.04 14.87
N GLN A 181 3.36 7.90 15.13
CA GLN A 181 3.00 8.33 16.49
C GLN A 181 2.46 7.18 17.35
N GLU A 182 1.55 6.37 16.82
CA GLU A 182 0.96 5.21 17.49
C GLU A 182 2.05 4.20 17.90
N TYR A 183 3.00 3.96 17.00
CA TYR A 183 4.10 3.03 17.27
C TYR A 183 5.12 3.59 18.27
N SER A 184 5.57 4.83 18.09
CA SER A 184 6.50 5.48 19.02
C SER A 184 5.90 5.58 20.42
N GLY A 185 4.59 5.86 20.53
CA GLY A 185 3.88 5.84 21.81
C GLY A 185 3.80 4.45 22.45
N THR A 186 3.59 3.40 21.65
CA THR A 186 3.55 2.02 22.15
C THR A 186 4.93 1.56 22.61
N ARG A 187 6.00 1.88 21.86
CA ARG A 187 7.40 1.59 22.24
C ARG A 187 7.76 2.22 23.58
N ASN A 188 7.42 3.49 23.78
CA ASN A 188 7.70 4.20 25.03
C ASN A 188 6.96 3.61 26.24
N ARG A 189 5.78 3.00 26.05
CA ARG A 189 5.06 2.31 27.13
C ARG A 189 5.59 0.91 27.42
N ALA A 190 6.10 0.21 26.40
CA ALA A 190 6.62 -1.15 26.54
C ALA A 190 8.02 -1.20 27.18
N LEU A 191 8.74 -0.08 27.21
CA LEU A 191 10.02 0.09 27.89
C LEU A 191 9.87 1.01 29.12
N PRO A 192 9.07 0.65 30.15
CA PRO A 192 9.00 1.45 31.37
C PRO A 192 10.35 1.35 32.09
N HIS A 193 11.15 2.41 32.01
CA HIS A 193 12.28 2.67 32.89
C HIS A 193 13.20 1.46 33.16
N GLU A 194 13.78 0.85 32.13
CA GLU A 194 15.04 0.09 32.29
C GLU A 194 16.24 1.07 32.27
N GLN A 195 16.04 2.24 32.88
CA GLN A 195 17.04 3.25 33.18
C GLN A 195 16.71 3.83 34.55
N VAL A 196 17.05 3.08 35.60
CA VAL A 196 18.08 3.45 36.62
C VAL A 196 18.72 2.16 37.11
#